data_AF-R6CJK6-F1
#
_entry.id   AF-R6CJK6-F1
#
_cell.length_a   1.000
_cell.length_b   1.000
_cell.length_c   1.000
_cell.angle_alpha   90.00
_cell.angle_beta   90.00
_cell.angle_gamma   90.00
#
_symmetry.space_group_name_H-M   'P 1'
#
loop_
_entity.id
_entity.type
_entity.pdbx_description
1 polymer ?
#
loop_
_entity_poly.entity_id
_entity_poly.type
_entity_poly.pdbx_seq_one_letter_code
_entity_poly.pdbx_strand_id
1 'polypeptide(L)'
;MNRAYLDSLPEVRNKYGFQLKDDEKVVFTCKLAVFGTSQGAMLGGDNTVFALTNQRIMANNGRGIWCVSISDEDIAGYSLVNKGKFIFKERYALVMLKDLLAYGEDGELTLDGFRFYFSKRNEAAFDAIMQQVMQ
;
A
#
# COMPACT_ATOMS: atom_id res chain seq x y z
N MET A 1 14.63 -1.75 7.56
CA MET A 1 14.03 -1.41 6.26
C MET A 1 15.02 -0.66 5.37
N ASN A 2 15.20 -1.07 4.12
CA ASN A 2 16.19 -0.51 3.19
C ASN A 2 15.72 0.80 2.52
N ARG A 3 15.89 1.92 3.24
CA ARG A 3 15.57 3.28 2.75
C ARG A 3 16.41 3.69 1.53
N ALA A 4 17.70 3.39 1.54
CA ALA A 4 18.61 3.74 0.45
C ALA A 4 18.16 3.17 -0.90
N TYR A 5 17.59 1.96 -0.89
CA TYR A 5 17.00 1.38 -2.09
C TYR A 5 15.83 2.21 -2.61
N LEU A 6 14.88 2.60 -1.77
CA LEU A 6 13.74 3.46 -2.15
C LEU A 6 14.21 4.81 -2.72
N ASP A 7 15.20 5.43 -2.07
CA ASP A 7 15.77 6.69 -2.54
C ASP A 7 16.53 6.54 -3.86
N SER A 8 17.06 5.36 -4.16
CA SER A 8 17.72 5.08 -5.44
C SER A 8 16.77 4.89 -6.62
N LEU A 9 15.49 4.56 -6.36
CA LEU A 9 14.53 4.30 -7.42
C LEU A 9 14.27 5.57 -8.25
N PRO A 10 14.09 5.43 -9.58
CA PRO A 10 13.77 6.57 -10.43
C PRO A 10 12.39 7.12 -10.07
N GLU A 11 12.26 8.45 -10.13
CA GLU A 11 10.96 9.09 -10.02
C GLU A 11 10.07 8.69 -11.20
N VAL A 12 8.82 8.37 -10.91
CA VAL A 12 7.77 8.17 -11.90
C VAL A 12 6.77 9.31 -11.84
N ARG A 13 6.11 9.58 -12.96
CA ARG A 13 5.10 10.64 -13.05
C ARG A 13 4.00 10.44 -11.99
N ASN A 14 3.76 11.46 -11.19
CA ASN A 14 2.62 11.54 -10.27
C ASN A 14 1.28 11.74 -11.02
N LYS A 15 0.86 10.72 -11.76
CA LYS A 15 -0.29 10.76 -12.67
C LYS A 15 -1.61 11.08 -11.96
N TYR A 16 -1.73 10.73 -10.68
CA TYR A 16 -2.96 10.89 -9.89
C TYR A 16 -2.93 12.07 -8.92
N GLY A 17 -1.88 12.90 -8.96
CA GLY A 17 -1.84 14.17 -8.22
C GLY A 17 -1.79 14.01 -6.71
N PHE A 18 -1.08 13.00 -6.18
CA PHE A 18 -0.85 12.88 -4.74
C PHE A 18 -0.05 14.09 -4.22
N GLN A 19 -0.42 14.63 -3.06
CA GLN A 19 0.36 15.66 -2.40
C GLN A 19 1.62 15.06 -1.77
N LEU A 20 2.77 15.57 -2.17
CA LEU A 20 4.09 15.11 -1.74
C LEU A 20 4.68 16.10 -0.73
N LYS A 21 5.47 15.59 0.21
CA LYS A 21 6.34 16.40 1.06
C LYS A 21 7.56 16.88 0.27
N ASP A 22 8.32 17.79 0.84
CA ASP A 22 9.65 18.12 0.33
C ASP A 22 10.52 16.86 0.27
N ASP A 23 11.32 16.74 -0.80
CA ASP A 23 12.18 15.58 -1.10
C ASP A 23 11.46 14.22 -1.21
N GLU A 24 10.14 14.23 -1.34
CA GLU A 24 9.35 13.02 -1.60
C GLU A 24 9.06 12.88 -3.09
N LYS A 25 9.37 11.69 -3.63
CA LYS A 25 9.13 11.35 -5.02
C LYS A 25 8.28 10.09 -5.14
N VAL A 26 7.40 10.06 -6.13
CA VAL A 26 6.66 8.84 -6.47
C VAL A 26 7.61 7.89 -7.17
N VAL A 27 7.75 6.66 -6.68
CA VAL A 27 8.59 5.62 -7.30
C VAL A 27 7.76 4.53 -7.96
N PHE A 28 6.48 4.40 -7.57
CA PHE A 28 5.52 3.53 -8.23
C PHE A 28 4.09 4.06 -8.03
N THR A 29 3.25 3.93 -9.06
CA THR A 29 1.84 4.33 -8.96
C THR A 29 0.95 3.54 -9.91
N CYS A 30 -0.27 3.23 -9.48
CA CYS A 30 -1.24 2.49 -10.29
C CYS A 30 -2.69 2.68 -9.81
N LYS A 31 -3.64 2.07 -10.53
CA LYS A 31 -4.99 1.81 -10.01
C LYS A 31 -5.01 0.45 -9.31
N LEU A 32 -5.79 0.35 -8.24
CA LEU A 32 -6.09 -0.90 -7.55
C LEU A 32 -7.41 -1.47 -8.10
N ALA A 33 -7.54 -2.79 -8.06
CA ALA A 33 -8.83 -3.45 -8.24
C ALA A 33 -9.68 -3.30 -6.96
N VAL A 34 -9.05 -3.54 -5.81
CA VAL A 34 -9.64 -3.46 -4.47
C VAL A 34 -8.56 -3.04 -3.47
N PHE A 35 -8.97 -2.30 -2.45
CA PHE A 35 -8.16 -1.92 -1.28
C PHE A 35 -8.95 -2.22 -0.01
N GLY A 36 -8.30 -2.75 1.02
CA GLY A 36 -8.97 -3.11 2.25
C GLY A 36 -8.05 -3.23 3.45
N THR A 37 -8.63 -3.54 4.61
CA THR A 37 -7.90 -3.87 5.83
C THR A 37 -7.25 -5.24 5.71
N SER A 38 -6.21 -5.49 6.49
CA SER A 38 -5.60 -6.81 6.68
C SER A 38 -6.61 -7.88 7.10
N GLN A 39 -7.71 -7.54 7.78
CA GLN A 39 -8.82 -8.45 8.14
C GLN A 39 -9.78 -8.71 6.98
N GLY A 40 -9.86 -7.81 6.00
CA GLY A 40 -10.61 -7.99 4.76
C GLY A 40 -11.84 -7.10 4.61
N ALA A 41 -12.00 -6.12 5.50
CA ALA A 41 -12.99 -5.06 5.29
C ALA A 41 -12.57 -4.20 4.09
N MET A 42 -13.52 -3.92 3.20
CA MET A 42 -13.25 -3.14 1.99
C MET A 42 -13.16 -1.64 2.32
N LEU A 43 -12.05 -1.03 1.91
CA LEU A 43 -11.81 0.41 2.07
C LEU A 43 -11.92 1.16 0.74
N GLY A 44 -11.75 0.49 -0.40
CA GLY A 44 -11.84 1.10 -1.73
C GLY A 44 -11.99 0.09 -2.86
N GLY A 45 -12.64 0.50 -3.95
CA GLY A 45 -12.89 -0.30 -5.15
C GLY A 45 -12.03 0.11 -6.35
N ASP A 46 -12.56 -0.07 -7.56
CA ASP A 46 -11.89 0.14 -8.85
C ASP A 46 -11.51 1.60 -9.17
N ASN A 47 -12.12 2.55 -8.45
CA ASN A 47 -11.77 3.96 -8.48
C ASN A 47 -10.53 4.29 -7.61
N THR A 48 -10.01 3.32 -6.85
CA THR A 48 -8.89 3.54 -5.93
C THR A 48 -7.57 3.66 -6.69
N VAL A 49 -6.85 4.74 -6.43
CA VAL A 49 -5.50 4.98 -6.95
C VAL A 49 -4.48 4.82 -5.83
N PHE A 50 -3.30 4.31 -6.19
CA PHE A 50 -2.23 3.97 -5.28
C PHE A 50 -0.93 4.66 -5.69
N ALA A 51 -0.17 5.11 -4.70
CA ALA A 51 1.20 5.56 -4.87
C ALA A 51 2.09 4.98 -3.77
N LEU A 52 3.26 4.53 -4.20
CA LEU A 52 4.41 4.27 -3.37
C LEU A 52 5.42 5.38 -3.67
N THR A 53 5.83 6.09 -2.63
CA THR A 53 6.92 7.08 -2.69
C THR A 53 8.16 6.51 -2.02
N ASN A 54 9.26 7.25 -2.08
CA ASN A 54 10.44 6.90 -1.27
C ASN A 54 10.19 7.03 0.25
N GLN A 55 9.07 7.63 0.66
CA GLN A 55 8.75 7.90 2.07
C GLN A 55 7.49 7.21 2.59
N ARG A 56 6.47 6.98 1.76
CA ARG A 56 5.09 6.66 2.16
C ARG A 56 4.38 5.71 1.19
N ILE A 57 3.43 4.93 1.72
CA ILE A 57 2.39 4.26 0.94
C ILE A 57 1.11 5.09 1.03
N MET A 58 0.49 5.38 -0.11
CA MET A 58 -0.73 6.16 -0.20
C MET A 58 -1.78 5.45 -1.06
N ALA A 59 -3.03 5.44 -0.59
CA ALA A 59 -4.18 4.96 -1.33
C ALA A 59 -5.32 5.97 -1.24
N ASN A 60 -5.77 6.50 -2.38
CA ASN A 60 -6.92 7.39 -2.46
C ASN A 60 -8.12 6.62 -3.02
N ASN A 61 -9.16 6.42 -2.20
CA ASN A 61 -10.37 5.68 -2.54
C ASN A 61 -11.51 6.57 -3.07
N GLY A 62 -11.24 7.85 -3.32
CA GLY A 62 -12.21 8.86 -3.75
C GLY A 62 -13.00 9.51 -2.60
N ARG A 63 -12.92 8.99 -1.38
CA ARG A 63 -13.49 9.58 -0.15
C ARG A 63 -12.43 10.23 0.73
N GLY A 64 -11.20 9.72 0.66
CA GLY A 64 -10.06 10.22 1.42
C GLY A 64 -8.78 9.52 1.00
N ILE A 65 -7.66 9.98 1.57
CA ILE A 65 -6.34 9.41 1.33
C ILE A 65 -5.91 8.67 2.60
N TRP A 66 -5.67 7.37 2.45
CA TRP A 66 -4.96 6.56 3.41
C TRP A 66 -3.48 6.72 3.18
N CYS A 67 -2.72 6.98 4.23
CA CYS A 67 -1.32 7.32 4.13
C CYS A 67 -0.57 6.76 5.34
N VAL A 68 0.50 6.01 5.08
CA VAL A 68 1.40 5.47 6.11
C VAL A 68 2.84 5.67 5.68
N SER A 69 3.75 5.96 6.61
CA SER A 69 5.17 6.05 6.28
C SER A 69 5.78 4.66 6.09
N ILE A 70 6.81 4.59 5.27
CA ILE A 70 7.57 3.37 5.02
C ILE A 70 8.79 3.41 5.92
N SER A 71 8.63 3.17 7.21
CA SER A 71 9.74 3.17 8.16
C SER A 71 9.70 1.95 9.07
N ASP A 72 10.81 1.73 9.77
CA ASP A 72 10.89 0.65 10.76
C ASP A 72 9.95 0.91 11.95
N GLU A 73 9.48 2.14 12.17
CA GLU A 73 8.51 2.49 13.22
C GLU A 73 7.06 2.23 12.81
N ASP A 74 6.72 2.40 11.52
CA ASP A 74 5.33 2.31 11.07
C ASP A 74 4.97 0.92 10.50
N ILE A 75 5.94 0.21 9.93
CA ILE A 75 5.69 -1.04 9.18
C ILE A 75 6.24 -2.25 9.94
N ALA A 76 5.35 -3.19 10.27
CA ALA A 76 5.70 -4.46 10.90
C ALA A 76 6.16 -5.51 9.89
N GLY A 77 5.70 -5.42 8.64
CA GLY A 77 6.15 -6.33 7.60
C GLY A 77 5.32 -6.30 6.33
N TYR A 78 5.76 -7.11 5.37
CA TYR A 78 5.10 -7.26 4.08
C TYR A 78 5.08 -8.73 3.67
N SER A 79 4.00 -9.15 3.02
CA SER A 79 3.92 -10.46 2.38
C SER A 79 3.00 -10.42 1.15
N LEU A 80 3.28 -11.29 0.20
CA LEU A 80 2.37 -11.55 -0.91
C LEU A 80 1.51 -12.78 -0.57
N VAL A 81 0.25 -12.53 -0.23
CA VAL A 81 -0.67 -13.60 0.19
C VAL A 81 -1.28 -14.26 -1.03
N ASN A 82 -1.33 -15.59 -1.00
CA ASN A 82 -2.02 -16.42 -1.99
C ASN A 82 -2.72 -17.54 -1.26
N LYS A 83 -4.04 -17.43 -1.08
CA LYS A 83 -4.84 -18.35 -0.26
C LYS A 83 -6.18 -18.68 -0.92
N GLY A 84 -6.86 -19.67 -0.36
CA GLY A 84 -8.14 -20.16 -0.89
C GLY A 84 -7.98 -21.11 -2.09
N LYS A 85 -9.10 -21.65 -2.56
CA LYS A 85 -9.17 -22.59 -3.69
C LYS A 85 -10.31 -22.20 -4.62
N PHE A 86 -10.15 -22.49 -5.91
CA PHE A 86 -11.16 -22.24 -6.94
C PHE A 86 -11.68 -20.80 -6.93
N ILE A 87 -13.01 -20.62 -6.82
CA ILE A 87 -13.69 -19.32 -6.84
C ILE A 87 -13.41 -18.46 -5.61
N PHE A 88 -12.85 -19.03 -4.53
CA PHE A 88 -12.49 -18.32 -3.31
C PHE A 88 -10.99 -18.02 -3.23
N LYS A 89 -10.27 -18.09 -4.37
CA LYS A 89 -8.85 -17.76 -4.39
C LYS A 89 -8.66 -16.25 -4.21
N GLU A 90 -7.93 -15.87 -3.17
CA GLU A 90 -7.51 -14.51 -2.91
C GLU A 90 -6.00 -14.38 -3.13
N ARG A 91 -5.61 -13.32 -3.84
CA ARG A 91 -4.20 -12.94 -4.02
C ARG A 91 -4.06 -11.43 -3.86
N TYR A 92 -3.24 -11.01 -2.90
CA TYR A 92 -3.06 -9.62 -2.54
C TYR A 92 -1.70 -9.37 -1.87
N ALA A 93 -1.20 -8.15 -2.02
CA ALA A 93 -0.09 -7.63 -1.24
C ALA A 93 -0.60 -7.21 0.14
N LEU A 94 0.01 -7.69 1.21
CA LEU A 94 -0.32 -7.39 2.59
C LEU A 94 0.81 -6.58 3.22
N VAL A 95 0.50 -5.40 3.72
CA VAL A 95 1.42 -4.56 4.51
C VAL A 95 0.86 -4.46 5.92
N MET A 96 1.61 -4.97 6.91
CA MET A 96 1.25 -4.93 8.32
C MET A 96 1.85 -3.69 8.97
N LEU A 97 1.07 -3.03 9.83
CA LEU A 97 1.48 -1.88 10.62
C LEU A 97 2.04 -2.36 11.97
N LYS A 98 2.95 -1.58 12.56
CA LYS A 98 3.41 -1.84 13.93
C LYS A 98 2.35 -1.53 14.96
N ASP A 99 1.68 -0.40 14.78
CA ASP A 99 0.61 0.06 15.66
C ASP A 99 -0.75 -0.07 15.00
N LEU A 100 -1.79 -0.22 15.82
CA LEU A 100 -3.17 -0.19 15.37
C LEU A 100 -3.55 1.20 14.88
N LEU A 101 -4.09 1.28 13.67
CA LEU A 101 -4.66 2.50 13.12
C LEU A 101 -6.16 2.54 13.41
N ALA A 102 -6.61 3.57 14.13
CA ALA A 102 -8.03 3.84 14.34
C ALA A 102 -8.67 4.47 13.08
N TYR A 103 -9.90 4.06 12.75
CA TYR A 103 -10.68 4.58 11.63
C TYR A 103 -12.19 4.41 11.87
N GLY A 104 -13.02 4.92 10.94
CA GLY A 104 -14.47 4.95 11.09
C GLY A 104 -14.95 6.26 11.72
N GLU A 105 -16.24 6.34 12.02
CA GLU A 105 -16.80 7.48 12.75
C GLU A 105 -16.21 7.47 14.17
N ASP A 106 -15.64 8.60 14.59
CA ASP A 106 -14.96 8.77 15.88
C ASP A 106 -13.85 7.75 16.24
N GLY A 107 -13.30 7.03 15.23
CA GLY A 107 -12.22 6.07 15.43
C GLY A 107 -12.64 4.76 16.11
N GLU A 108 -13.91 4.38 15.99
CA GLU A 108 -14.48 3.18 16.63
C GLU A 108 -13.92 1.84 16.11
N LEU A 109 -13.31 1.84 14.92
CA LEU A 109 -12.71 0.67 14.30
C LEU A 109 -11.19 0.75 14.34
N THR A 110 -10.52 -0.39 14.37
CA THR A 110 -9.07 -0.47 14.25
C THR A 110 -8.65 -1.44 13.15
N LEU A 111 -7.47 -1.20 12.58
CA LEU A 111 -6.80 -2.11 11.66
C LEU A 111 -5.31 -2.20 12.02
N ASP A 112 -4.71 -3.34 11.75
CA ASP A 112 -3.27 -3.61 11.93
C ASP A 112 -2.52 -3.72 10.58
N GLY A 113 -3.19 -3.38 9.47
CA GLY A 113 -2.61 -3.56 8.16
C GLY A 113 -3.56 -3.29 7.00
N PHE A 114 -2.96 -3.27 5.82
CA PHE A 114 -3.61 -3.01 4.56
C PHE A 114 -3.38 -4.17 3.60
N ARG A 115 -4.43 -4.54 2.86
CA ARG A 115 -4.31 -5.42 1.69
C ARG A 115 -4.62 -4.66 0.41
N PHE A 116 -3.80 -4.90 -0.61
CA PHE A 116 -3.89 -4.25 -1.92
C PHE A 116 -4.02 -5.31 -3.02
N TYR A 117 -5.08 -5.18 -3.82
CA TYR A 117 -5.31 -6.02 -4.99
C TYR A 117 -4.87 -5.29 -6.25
N PHE A 118 -3.73 -5.73 -6.78
CA PHE A 118 -3.13 -5.16 -7.98
C PHE A 118 -3.50 -5.97 -9.23
N SER A 119 -3.38 -5.36 -10.41
CA SER A 119 -3.23 -6.15 -11.64
C SER A 119 -1.97 -7.02 -11.56
N LYS A 120 -1.91 -8.15 -12.27
CA LYS A 120 -0.75 -9.06 -12.24
C LYS A 120 0.59 -8.35 -12.50
N ARG A 121 0.62 -7.40 -13.44
CA ARG A 121 1.82 -6.62 -13.77
C ARG A 121 2.22 -5.69 -12.62
N ASN A 122 1.25 -4.98 -12.05
CA ASN A 122 1.49 -4.02 -10.97
C ASN A 122 1.88 -4.74 -9.67
N GLU A 123 1.30 -5.91 -9.42
CA GLU A 123 1.65 -6.77 -8.29
C GLU A 123 3.11 -7.19 -8.36
N ALA A 124 3.55 -7.73 -9.50
CA ALA A 124 4.94 -8.16 -9.67
C ALA A 124 5.93 -7.00 -9.51
N ALA A 125 5.60 -5.82 -10.02
CA ALA A 125 6.44 -4.63 -9.86
C ALA A 125 6.50 -4.15 -8.40
N PHE A 126 5.35 -4.10 -7.71
CA PHE A 126 5.28 -3.69 -6.32
C PHE A 126 5.98 -4.70 -5.40
N ASP A 127 5.75 -6.00 -5.59
CA ASP A 127 6.40 -7.07 -4.83
C ASP A 127 7.91 -7.00 -4.98
N ALA A 128 8.43 -6.86 -6.22
CA ALA A 128 9.87 -6.73 -6.45
C ALA A 128 10.49 -5.55 -5.68
N ILE A 129 9.80 -4.41 -5.60
CA ILE A 129 10.24 -3.26 -4.79
C ILE A 129 10.21 -3.61 -3.31
N MET A 130 9.07 -4.10 -2.80
CA MET A 130 8.89 -4.37 -1.37
C MET A 130 9.83 -5.46 -0.83
N GLN A 131 10.16 -6.48 -1.62
CA GLN A 131 11.15 -7.51 -1.24
C GLN A 131 12.56 -6.93 -1.03
N GLN A 132 12.91 -5.82 -1.71
CA GLN A 132 14.19 -5.14 -1.49
C GLN A 132 14.11 -4.17 -0.31
N VAL A 133 12.96 -3.51 -0.13
CA VAL A 133 12.69 -2.60 1.00
C VAL A 133 12.71 -3.33 2.34
N MET A 134 12.23 -4.57 2.37
CA MET A 134 12.05 -5.35 3.60
C MET A 134 13.29 -6.15 4.03
N GLN A 135 14.40 -6.01 3.30
CA GLN A 135 15.71 -6.54 3.72
C GLN A 135 16.28 -5.79 4.92
#